data_AF-A0A0C3K9Y4-F1
#
_entry.id   AF-A0A0C3K9Y4-F1
#
_cell.length_a   1.000
_cell.length_b   1.000
_cell.length_c   1.000
_cell.angle_alpha   90.00
_cell.angle_beta   90.00
_cell.angle_gamma   90.00
#
_symmetry.space_group_name_H-M   'P 1'
#
loop_
_entity.id
_entity.type
_entity.pdbx_description
1 polymer ?
#
loop_
_entity_poly.entity_id
_entity_poly.type
_entity_poly.pdbx_seq_one_letter_code
_entity_poly.pdbx_strand_id
1 'polypeptide(L)'
;MSAVIQALPELFSASVEAKVYSVAAREYTDAGPPDFYPQYTDSPDSPSPHSYLFTPARFWTSGFFPGSLWLLYERAKVLGVTSGNVTEDEWKRLAISWAKPLKEQATRTNTHDMGFLFMPTFYKWMTLESESAVVEEARSTFLRAAASLASRFNPAIGCLRSWDQSNHLVNGVKREDMDKHFLVIIDNMMSETETRNKALNS
;
A
#
# COMPACT_ATOMS: atom_id res chain seq x y z
N MET A 1 16.51 -25.87 5.49
CA MET A 1 15.19 -25.53 4.91
C MET A 1 14.20 -25.51 6.06
N SER A 2 13.67 -24.33 6.42
CA SER A 2 12.98 -24.05 7.70
C SER A 2 11.71 -24.89 7.92
N ALA A 3 11.41 -25.27 9.18
CA ALA A 3 10.18 -25.98 9.58
C ALA A 3 8.88 -25.27 9.12
N VAL A 4 8.94 -23.94 8.95
CA VAL A 4 7.83 -23.13 8.44
C VAL A 4 7.48 -23.48 6.98
N ILE A 5 8.48 -23.76 6.14
CA ILE A 5 8.27 -24.10 4.72
C ILE A 5 7.59 -25.45 4.59
N GLN A 6 7.93 -26.40 5.47
CA GLN A 6 7.30 -27.72 5.50
C GLN A 6 5.85 -27.68 6.01
N ALA A 7 5.55 -26.77 6.95
CA ALA A 7 4.22 -26.64 7.52
C ALA A 7 3.21 -25.94 6.58
N LEU A 8 3.69 -25.09 5.66
CA LEU A 8 2.86 -24.26 4.78
C LEU A 8 3.31 -24.33 3.31
N PRO A 9 3.38 -25.52 2.68
CA PRO A 9 3.98 -25.68 1.35
C PRO A 9 3.28 -24.86 0.27
N GLU A 10 1.96 -24.69 0.35
CA GLU A 10 1.15 -23.91 -0.61
C GLU A 10 1.53 -22.43 -0.63
N LEU A 11 1.88 -21.86 0.52
CA LEU A 11 2.30 -20.45 0.65
C LEU A 11 3.63 -20.18 -0.07
N PHE A 12 4.46 -21.22 -0.18
CA PHE A 12 5.73 -21.22 -0.89
C PHE A 12 5.61 -21.87 -2.27
N SER A 13 4.40 -22.07 -2.81
CA SER A 13 4.27 -22.59 -4.17
C SER A 13 4.79 -21.56 -5.18
N ALA A 14 5.51 -22.02 -6.20
CA ALA A 14 5.99 -21.17 -7.29
C ALA A 14 4.84 -20.45 -8.02
N SER A 15 3.62 -21.01 -7.96
CA SER A 15 2.43 -20.41 -8.54
C SER A 15 2.05 -19.06 -7.91
N VAL A 16 2.32 -18.87 -6.61
CA VAL A 16 2.02 -17.62 -5.90
C VAL A 16 2.96 -16.51 -6.38
N GLU A 17 4.27 -16.79 -6.42
CA GLU A 17 5.27 -15.86 -6.93
C GLU A 17 5.06 -15.56 -8.42
N ALA A 18 4.83 -16.59 -9.24
CA ALA A 18 4.66 -16.44 -10.68
C ALA A 18 3.48 -15.52 -11.04
N LYS A 19 2.37 -15.57 -10.31
CA LYS A 19 1.22 -14.68 -10.54
C LYS A 19 1.60 -13.23 -10.28
N VAL A 20 2.17 -12.93 -9.11
CA VAL A 20 2.56 -11.55 -8.75
C VAL A 20 3.66 -11.04 -9.69
N TYR A 21 4.67 -11.87 -9.98
CA TYR A 21 5.74 -11.55 -10.91
C TYR A 21 5.20 -11.28 -12.32
N SER A 22 4.27 -12.09 -12.82
CA SER A 22 3.72 -11.91 -14.17
C SER A 22 3.03 -10.56 -14.35
N VAL A 23 2.30 -10.09 -13.33
CA VAL A 23 1.67 -8.76 -13.34
C VAL A 23 2.75 -7.68 -13.26
N ALA A 24 3.70 -7.83 -12.34
CA ALA A 24 4.76 -6.84 -12.13
C ALA A 24 5.66 -6.69 -13.36
N ALA A 25 6.06 -7.79 -14.00
CA ALA A 25 6.98 -7.81 -15.13
C ALA A 25 6.30 -7.44 -16.46
N ARG A 26 5.05 -7.85 -16.68
CA ARG A 26 4.32 -7.54 -17.93
C ARG A 26 4.04 -6.05 -18.08
N GLU A 27 3.67 -5.40 -16.98
CA GLU A 27 3.27 -4.00 -16.98
C GLU A 27 4.45 -3.06 -16.69
N TYR A 28 5.61 -3.62 -16.30
CA TYR A 28 6.84 -2.86 -16.16
C TYR A 28 7.47 -2.63 -17.54
N THR A 29 7.72 -1.37 -17.87
CA THR A 29 8.40 -0.97 -19.11
C THR A 29 9.74 -0.32 -18.78
N ASP A 30 10.63 -0.20 -19.78
CA ASP A 30 11.89 0.54 -19.62
C ASP A 30 11.69 2.02 -19.24
N ALA A 31 10.47 2.55 -19.42
CA ALA A 31 10.08 3.90 -19.00
C ALA A 31 9.72 4.00 -17.49
N GLY A 32 9.67 2.87 -16.77
CA GLY A 32 9.29 2.80 -15.37
C GLY A 32 7.97 2.05 -15.12
N PRO A 33 7.52 1.99 -13.86
CA PRO A 33 6.22 1.43 -13.49
C PRO A 33 5.08 2.23 -14.15
N PRO A 34 3.92 1.60 -14.41
CA PRO A 34 2.76 2.28 -14.98
C PRO A 34 2.13 3.28 -13.98
N ASP A 35 1.48 4.33 -14.49
CA ASP A 35 0.66 5.28 -13.71
C ASP A 35 -0.62 4.63 -13.10
N PHE A 36 -0.80 3.33 -13.35
CA PHE A 36 -1.97 2.54 -13.07
C PHE A 36 -1.62 1.28 -12.29
N TYR A 37 -2.48 0.90 -11.36
CA TYR A 37 -2.24 -0.15 -10.37
C TYR A 37 -3.34 -1.21 -10.46
N PRO A 38 -3.01 -2.52 -10.36
CA PRO A 38 -4.01 -3.58 -10.31
C PRO A 38 -4.99 -3.35 -9.16
N GLN A 39 -6.29 -3.46 -9.43
CA GLN A 39 -7.33 -3.24 -8.42
C GLN A 39 -8.22 -4.47 -8.21
N TYR A 40 -8.85 -4.97 -9.28
CA TYR A 40 -9.78 -6.11 -9.21
C TYR A 40 -9.77 -6.87 -10.53
N THR A 41 -10.21 -8.13 -10.52
CA THR A 41 -10.45 -8.90 -11.75
C THR A 41 -11.91 -8.78 -12.16
N ASP A 42 -12.16 -8.83 -13.46
CA ASP A 42 -13.53 -8.82 -13.98
C ASP A 42 -14.23 -10.18 -13.81
N SER A 43 -15.55 -10.20 -14.00
CA SER A 43 -16.39 -11.40 -13.95
C SER A 43 -15.85 -12.51 -14.86
N PRO A 44 -16.05 -13.80 -14.52
CA PRO A 44 -15.73 -14.93 -15.41
C PRO A 44 -16.34 -14.83 -16.81
N ASP A 45 -17.44 -14.08 -16.97
CA ASP A 45 -18.14 -13.88 -18.25
C ASP A 45 -17.63 -12.67 -19.05
N SER A 46 -16.63 -11.93 -18.54
CA SER A 46 -16.02 -10.78 -19.24
C SER A 46 -15.17 -11.23 -20.44
N PRO A 47 -14.93 -10.38 -21.46
CA PRO A 47 -13.97 -10.65 -22.54
C PRO A 47 -12.53 -10.90 -22.08
N SER A 48 -12.18 -10.54 -20.84
CA SER A 48 -10.84 -10.78 -20.27
C SER A 48 -10.95 -11.31 -18.83
N PRO A 49 -11.57 -12.48 -18.64
CA PRO A 49 -11.82 -13.02 -17.32
C PRO A 49 -10.48 -13.36 -16.67
N HIS A 50 -10.35 -13.10 -15.36
CA HIS A 50 -9.11 -13.28 -14.59
C HIS A 50 -7.96 -12.29 -14.88
N SER A 51 -8.17 -11.30 -15.76
CA SER A 51 -7.22 -10.18 -15.89
C SER A 51 -7.54 -9.08 -14.89
N TYR A 52 -6.50 -8.46 -14.32
CA TYR A 52 -6.69 -7.27 -13.50
C TYR A 52 -7.14 -6.08 -14.35
N LEU A 53 -8.13 -5.37 -13.84
CA LEU A 53 -8.45 -4.00 -14.19
C LEU A 53 -7.64 -3.07 -13.30
N PHE A 54 -7.19 -1.97 -13.89
CA PHE A 54 -6.24 -1.07 -13.26
C PHE A 54 -6.87 0.29 -12.95
N THR A 55 -6.33 0.94 -11.93
CA THR A 55 -6.80 2.24 -11.43
C THR A 55 -5.63 3.22 -11.29
N PRO A 56 -5.82 4.54 -11.42
CA PRO A 56 -4.74 5.50 -11.25
C PRO A 56 -4.09 5.46 -9.85
N ALA A 57 -2.85 5.93 -9.75
CA ALA A 57 -2.08 6.02 -8.49
C ALA A 57 -2.83 6.63 -7.29
N ARG A 58 -3.73 7.61 -7.52
CA ARG A 58 -4.50 8.29 -6.48
C ARG A 58 -5.57 7.43 -5.79
N PHE A 59 -5.86 6.25 -6.34
CA PHE A 59 -6.89 5.38 -5.80
C PHE A 59 -6.42 4.69 -4.51
N TRP A 60 -7.34 4.43 -3.57
CA TRP A 60 -6.97 4.00 -2.21
C TRP A 60 -6.28 2.63 -2.17
N THR A 61 -6.54 1.76 -3.15
CA THR A 61 -5.95 0.42 -3.22
C THR A 61 -4.56 0.38 -3.84
N SER A 62 -4.06 1.48 -4.39
CA SER A 62 -2.83 1.48 -5.21
C SER A 62 -1.58 1.11 -4.41
N GLY A 63 -1.59 1.16 -3.08
CA GLY A 63 -0.49 0.69 -2.23
C GLY A 63 -0.41 -0.83 -2.05
N PHE A 64 -1.49 -1.59 -2.31
CA PHE A 64 -1.51 -3.03 -2.00
C PHE A 64 -0.63 -3.86 -2.93
N PHE A 65 -0.62 -3.57 -4.23
CA PHE A 65 0.19 -4.30 -5.19
C PHE A 65 1.71 -4.11 -4.96
N PRO A 66 2.24 -2.87 -4.92
CA PRO A 66 3.64 -2.65 -4.50
C PRO A 66 3.93 -3.20 -3.09
N GLY A 67 2.96 -3.16 -2.18
CA GLY A 67 3.10 -3.82 -0.88
C GLY A 67 3.31 -5.32 -0.96
N SER A 68 2.63 -6.00 -1.87
CA SER A 68 2.83 -7.43 -2.10
C SER A 68 4.24 -7.73 -2.62
N LEU A 69 4.81 -6.85 -3.45
CA LEU A 69 6.21 -6.95 -3.90
C LEU A 69 7.19 -6.76 -2.74
N TRP A 70 6.94 -5.80 -1.84
CA TRP A 70 7.73 -5.63 -0.62
C TRP A 70 7.68 -6.84 0.31
N LEU A 71 6.52 -7.49 0.44
CA LEU A 71 6.39 -8.72 1.22
C LEU A 71 7.15 -9.89 0.60
N LEU A 72 7.17 -10.01 -0.73
CA LEU A 72 7.98 -11.03 -1.43
C LEU A 72 9.47 -10.76 -1.29
N TYR A 73 9.89 -9.50 -1.37
CA TYR A 73 11.26 -9.09 -1.08
C TYR A 73 11.66 -9.41 0.38
N GLU A 74 10.84 -9.01 1.35
CA GLU A 74 11.06 -9.31 2.78
C GLU A 74 11.16 -10.83 3.02
N ARG A 75 10.29 -11.62 2.38
CA ARG A 75 10.32 -13.08 2.45
C ARG A 75 11.64 -13.63 1.91
N ALA A 76 12.07 -13.18 0.73
CA ALA A 76 13.34 -13.58 0.13
C ALA A 76 14.52 -13.23 1.05
N LYS A 77 14.56 -12.00 1.56
CA LYS A 77 15.60 -11.46 2.46
C LYS A 77 15.68 -12.21 3.80
N VAL A 78 14.54 -12.48 4.43
CA VAL A 78 14.47 -13.08 5.78
C VAL A 78 14.66 -14.60 5.74
N LEU A 79 14.08 -15.27 4.74
CA LEU A 79 14.10 -16.74 4.67
C LEU A 79 15.18 -17.30 3.73
N GLY A 80 15.78 -16.48 2.88
CA GLY A 80 16.74 -16.91 1.87
C GLY A 80 16.13 -17.84 0.81
N VAL A 81 14.81 -17.77 0.62
CA VAL A 81 14.07 -18.65 -0.28
C VAL A 81 13.17 -17.82 -1.18
N THR A 82 13.31 -18.04 -2.48
CA THR A 82 12.35 -17.66 -3.50
C THR A 82 11.84 -18.92 -4.20
N SER A 83 10.57 -18.91 -4.56
CA SER A 83 9.89 -20.01 -5.23
C SER A 83 9.87 -19.73 -6.73
N GLY A 84 10.98 -20.01 -7.41
CA GLY A 84 11.10 -19.84 -8.86
C GLY A 84 12.47 -19.27 -9.26
N ASN A 85 12.49 -18.57 -10.41
CA ASN A 85 13.70 -17.95 -10.97
C ASN A 85 13.81 -16.44 -10.67
N VAL A 86 13.03 -15.92 -9.72
CA VAL A 86 13.06 -14.50 -9.33
C VAL A 86 14.03 -14.34 -8.17
N THR A 87 14.99 -13.43 -8.31
CA THR A 87 16.01 -13.18 -7.28
C THR A 87 15.52 -12.17 -6.24
N GLU A 88 16.18 -12.14 -5.08
CA GLU A 88 15.95 -11.09 -4.07
C GLU A 88 16.08 -9.68 -4.69
N ASP A 89 17.15 -9.43 -5.45
CA ASP A 89 17.40 -8.13 -6.10
C ASP A 89 16.30 -7.76 -7.10
N GLU A 90 15.76 -8.74 -7.82
CA GLU A 90 14.66 -8.51 -8.75
C GLU A 90 13.37 -8.14 -8.01
N TRP A 91 13.07 -8.79 -6.89
CA TRP A 91 11.95 -8.39 -6.03
C TRP A 91 12.12 -6.98 -5.47
N LYS A 92 13.33 -6.63 -5.00
CA LYS A 92 13.66 -5.26 -4.54
C LYS A 92 13.43 -4.25 -5.67
N ARG A 93 13.94 -4.52 -6.86
CA ARG A 93 13.81 -3.65 -8.04
C ARG A 93 12.34 -3.40 -8.39
N LEU A 94 11.54 -4.46 -8.45
CA LEU A 94 10.10 -4.37 -8.72
C LEU A 94 9.35 -3.63 -7.60
N ALA A 95 9.65 -3.91 -6.33
CA ALA A 95 9.00 -3.25 -5.20
C ALA A 95 9.28 -1.73 -5.17
N ILE A 96 10.54 -1.33 -5.40
CA ILE A 96 10.95 0.07 -5.50
C ILE A 96 10.26 0.74 -6.68
N SER A 97 10.28 0.10 -7.86
CA SER A 97 9.72 0.72 -9.05
C SER A 97 8.23 0.98 -8.85
N TRP A 98 7.44 -0.03 -8.50
CA TRP A 98 5.99 0.14 -8.31
C TRP A 98 5.62 1.07 -7.14
N ALA A 99 6.46 1.21 -6.11
CA ALA A 99 6.18 2.14 -5.01
C ALA A 99 6.48 3.61 -5.36
N LYS A 100 7.54 3.86 -6.14
CA LYS A 100 8.09 5.22 -6.33
C LYS A 100 7.07 6.26 -6.86
N PRO A 101 6.20 5.98 -7.84
CA PRO A 101 5.24 6.98 -8.33
C PRO A 101 4.20 7.39 -7.28
N LEU A 102 3.89 6.52 -6.31
CA LEU A 102 2.94 6.84 -5.25
C LEU A 102 3.39 8.03 -4.38
N LYS A 103 4.67 8.42 -4.42
CA LYS A 103 5.18 9.59 -3.67
C LYS A 103 4.45 10.89 -4.01
N GLU A 104 3.92 11.01 -5.23
CA GLU A 104 3.15 12.18 -5.66
C GLU A 104 1.85 12.35 -4.87
N GLN A 105 1.34 11.26 -4.28
CA GLN A 105 0.14 11.29 -3.46
C GLN A 105 0.41 11.72 -2.03
N ALA A 106 1.68 11.86 -1.60
CA ALA A 106 2.06 12.04 -0.19
C ALA A 106 1.60 13.36 0.44
N THR A 107 1.24 14.36 -0.37
CA THR A 107 0.70 15.65 0.10
C THR A 107 -0.82 15.68 0.13
N ARG A 108 -1.50 14.60 -0.27
CA ARG A 108 -2.95 14.57 -0.37
C ARG A 108 -3.58 14.57 1.02
N THR A 109 -4.37 15.59 1.30
CA THR A 109 -5.00 15.80 2.62
C THR A 109 -6.50 15.55 2.64
N ASN A 110 -7.12 15.09 1.55
CA ASN A 110 -8.59 14.96 1.42
C ASN A 110 -9.13 13.54 1.68
N THR A 111 -8.26 12.61 2.07
CA THR A 111 -8.65 11.24 2.45
C THR A 111 -7.81 10.68 3.59
N HIS A 112 -8.40 9.78 4.38
CA HIS A 112 -7.71 8.96 5.36
C HIS A 112 -7.02 7.71 4.78
N ASP A 113 -7.24 7.40 3.50
CA ASP A 113 -6.67 6.22 2.82
C ASP A 113 -5.15 6.28 2.63
N MET A 114 -4.51 7.35 3.11
CA MET A 114 -3.06 7.53 3.09
C MET A 114 -2.33 6.35 3.76
N GLY A 115 -2.91 5.76 4.81
CA GLY A 115 -2.36 4.54 5.41
C GLY A 115 -2.21 3.40 4.41
N PHE A 116 -3.27 3.12 3.63
CA PHE A 116 -3.27 2.05 2.63
C PHE A 116 -2.30 2.27 1.47
N LEU A 117 -1.97 3.52 1.18
CA LEU A 117 -1.00 3.86 0.14
C LEU A 117 0.45 3.72 0.65
N PHE A 118 0.75 4.21 1.85
CA PHE A 118 2.13 4.46 2.29
C PHE A 118 2.67 3.45 3.31
N MET A 119 1.82 2.82 4.13
CA MET A 119 2.24 1.78 5.09
C MET A 119 2.73 0.49 4.39
N PRO A 120 2.03 -0.09 3.41
CA PRO A 120 2.53 -1.29 2.76
C PRO A 120 3.73 -1.02 1.84
N THR A 121 4.02 0.24 1.50
CA THR A 121 5.02 0.62 0.51
C THR A 121 6.24 1.31 1.14
N PHE A 122 6.18 2.61 1.37
CA PHE A 122 7.31 3.42 1.82
C PHE A 122 7.76 3.09 3.25
N TYR A 123 6.82 2.72 4.14
CA TYR A 123 7.20 2.21 5.46
C TYR A 123 8.00 0.92 5.35
N LYS A 124 7.50 -0.06 4.56
CA LYS A 124 8.23 -1.31 4.30
C LYS A 124 9.61 -1.04 3.69
N TRP A 125 9.67 -0.18 2.67
CA TRP A 125 10.92 0.24 2.04
C TRP A 125 11.95 0.76 3.05
N MET A 126 11.59 1.74 3.88
CA MET A 126 12.55 2.31 4.84
C MET A 126 12.94 1.34 5.98
N THR A 127 12.11 0.33 6.27
CA THR A 127 12.41 -0.67 7.32
C THR A 127 13.23 -1.85 6.84
N LEU A 128 13.17 -2.18 5.54
CA LEU A 128 13.86 -3.33 4.96
C LEU A 128 15.22 -2.98 4.35
N GLU A 129 15.41 -1.72 3.97
CA GLU A 129 16.65 -1.22 3.38
C GLU A 129 17.53 -0.50 4.40
N SER A 130 18.85 -0.57 4.18
CA SER A 130 19.85 0.12 5.00
C SER A 130 20.70 1.13 4.22
N GLU A 131 20.52 1.20 2.90
CA GLU A 131 21.22 2.15 2.02
C GLU A 131 20.68 3.57 2.24
N SER A 132 21.51 4.44 2.82
CA SER A 132 21.09 5.73 3.38
C SER A 132 20.35 6.65 2.39
N ALA A 133 20.84 6.78 1.15
CA ALA A 133 20.23 7.68 0.17
C ALA A 133 18.86 7.22 -0.32
N VAL A 134 18.69 5.90 -0.51
CA VAL A 134 17.44 5.29 -0.98
C VAL A 134 16.40 5.29 0.14
N VAL A 135 16.83 5.00 1.37
CA VAL A 135 15.99 5.05 2.57
C VAL A 135 15.51 6.46 2.88
N GLU A 136 16.29 7.50 2.59
CA GLU A 136 15.90 8.89 2.87
C GLU A 136 14.75 9.38 1.96
N GLU A 137 14.71 9.01 0.68
CA GLU A 137 13.56 9.31 -0.19
C GLU A 137 12.29 8.63 0.37
N ALA A 138 12.41 7.37 0.79
CA ALA A 138 11.28 6.63 1.32
C ALA A 138 10.78 7.20 2.65
N ARG A 139 11.70 7.49 3.56
CA ARG A 139 11.43 8.09 4.87
C ARG A 139 10.77 9.45 4.74
N SER A 140 11.34 10.35 3.94
CA SER A 140 10.80 11.70 3.75
C SER A 140 9.42 11.67 3.11
N THR A 141 9.19 10.77 2.16
CA THR A 141 7.86 10.55 1.55
C THR A 141 6.86 10.02 2.56
N PHE A 142 7.25 9.01 3.35
CA PHE A 142 6.38 8.43 4.38
C PHE A 142 6.00 9.46 5.45
N LEU A 143 6.96 10.23 5.96
CA LEU A 143 6.70 11.27 6.96
C LEU A 143 5.78 12.38 6.42
N ARG A 144 5.91 12.73 5.13
CA ARG A 144 5.01 13.69 4.48
C ARG A 144 3.57 13.15 4.41
N ALA A 145 3.41 11.90 3.98
CA ALA A 145 2.10 11.24 3.96
C ALA A 145 1.48 11.12 5.36
N ALA A 146 2.29 10.79 6.36
CA ALA A 146 1.85 10.74 7.76
C ALA A 146 1.39 12.10 8.26
N ALA A 147 2.10 13.20 7.92
CA ALA A 147 1.68 14.56 8.26
C ALA A 147 0.36 14.94 7.56
N SER A 148 0.20 14.60 6.28
CA SER A 148 -1.06 14.82 5.53
C SER A 148 -2.24 14.02 6.09
N LEU A 149 -2.00 12.81 6.61
CA LEU A 149 -3.03 12.04 7.32
C LEU A 149 -3.35 12.69 8.68
N ALA A 150 -2.33 13.02 9.47
CA ALA A 150 -2.47 13.61 10.79
C ALA A 150 -3.22 14.95 10.77
N SER A 151 -3.08 15.75 9.69
CA SER A 151 -3.83 17.00 9.54
C SER A 151 -5.35 16.80 9.46
N ARG A 152 -5.83 15.57 9.27
CA ARG A 152 -7.26 15.22 9.26
C ARG A 152 -7.80 14.89 10.64
N PHE A 153 -6.95 14.87 11.68
CA PHE A 153 -7.36 14.60 13.05
C PHE A 153 -8.13 15.79 13.63
N ASN A 154 -9.30 15.51 14.21
CA ASN A 154 -10.04 16.49 14.97
C ASN A 154 -9.93 16.18 16.47
N PRO A 155 -9.26 17.03 17.28
CA PRO A 155 -9.05 16.76 18.70
C PRO A 155 -10.32 16.81 19.55
N ALA A 156 -11.35 17.55 19.15
CA ALA A 156 -12.62 17.59 19.87
C ALA A 156 -13.44 16.30 19.68
N ILE A 157 -13.28 15.64 18.52
CA ILE A 157 -13.97 14.38 18.19
C ILE A 157 -13.10 13.17 18.58
N GLY A 158 -11.78 13.32 18.54
CA GLY A 158 -10.84 12.24 18.82
C GLY A 158 -10.66 11.26 17.66
N CYS A 159 -10.95 11.68 16.41
CA CYS A 159 -10.86 10.82 15.24
C CYS A 159 -10.22 11.52 14.04
N LEU A 160 -9.64 10.74 13.12
CA LEU A 160 -9.31 11.19 11.76
C LEU A 160 -10.59 11.27 10.91
N ARG A 161 -10.77 12.36 10.16
CA ARG A 161 -11.84 12.47 9.16
C ARG A 161 -11.55 11.56 7.96
N SER A 162 -12.51 10.76 7.53
CA SER A 162 -12.31 9.83 6.40
C SER A 162 -12.21 10.54 5.06
N TRP A 163 -13.29 11.14 4.55
CA TRP A 163 -13.29 11.91 3.30
C TRP A 163 -13.89 13.29 3.51
N ASP A 164 -13.54 14.22 2.63
CA ASP A 164 -14.10 15.58 2.67
C ASP A 164 -15.56 15.58 2.18
N GLN A 165 -15.85 14.76 1.16
CA GLN A 165 -17.18 14.57 0.62
C GLN A 165 -17.38 13.10 0.30
N SER A 166 -18.57 12.58 0.59
CA SER A 166 -18.96 11.22 0.18
C SER A 166 -20.18 11.27 -0.73
N ASN A 167 -20.06 10.63 -1.89
CA ASN A 167 -21.19 10.37 -2.78
C ASN A 167 -22.07 9.21 -2.27
N HIS A 168 -21.64 8.50 -1.23
CA HIS A 168 -22.41 7.41 -0.64
C HIS A 168 -23.50 7.95 0.27
N LEU A 169 -24.72 7.49 0.04
CA LEU A 169 -25.85 7.75 0.93
C LEU A 169 -25.73 6.83 2.14
N VAL A 170 -25.58 7.42 3.33
CA VAL A 170 -25.70 6.67 4.59
C VAL A 170 -27.09 6.95 5.12
N ASN A 171 -27.96 5.94 5.13
CA ASN A 171 -29.38 6.05 5.49
C ASN A 171 -30.14 7.11 4.68
N GLY A 172 -29.88 7.22 3.38
CA GLY A 172 -30.52 8.19 2.48
C GLY A 172 -30.01 9.63 2.63
N VAL A 173 -29.02 9.88 3.49
CA VAL A 173 -28.43 11.20 3.70
C VAL A 173 -27.07 11.28 3.01
N LYS A 174 -26.90 12.28 2.15
CA LYS A 174 -25.62 12.63 1.53
C LYS A 174 -24.80 13.48 2.50
N ARG A 175 -23.53 13.13 2.71
CA ARG A 175 -22.64 13.83 3.65
C ARG A 175 -21.60 14.62 2.85
N GLU A 176 -21.95 15.84 2.46
CA GLU A 176 -21.10 16.72 1.64
C GLU A 176 -20.67 18.01 2.33
N ASP A 177 -21.35 18.35 3.42
CA ASP A 177 -21.10 19.56 4.20
C ASP A 177 -20.17 19.22 5.37
N MET A 178 -18.90 19.60 5.25
CA MET A 178 -17.85 19.32 6.22
C MET A 178 -18.07 20.01 7.57
N ASP A 179 -18.81 21.13 7.60
CA ASP A 179 -19.09 21.88 8.83
C ASP A 179 -20.23 21.21 9.62
N LYS A 180 -21.14 20.54 8.91
CA LYS A 180 -22.26 19.81 9.52
C LYS A 180 -21.96 18.35 9.81
N HIS A 181 -21.03 17.74 9.07
CA HIS A 181 -20.80 16.29 9.11
C HIS A 181 -19.31 16.01 9.34
N PHE A 182 -19.03 15.16 10.32
CA PHE A 182 -17.73 14.53 10.50
C PHE A 182 -17.84 13.05 10.16
N LEU A 183 -17.35 12.65 8.98
CA LEU A 183 -17.41 11.28 8.50
C LEU A 183 -16.22 10.48 9.02
N VAL A 184 -16.53 9.36 9.68
CA VAL A 184 -15.56 8.32 10.07
C VAL A 184 -16.10 7.00 9.56
N ILE A 185 -15.27 6.25 8.83
CA ILE A 185 -15.55 4.87 8.39
C ILE A 185 -14.55 3.91 9.05
N ILE A 186 -14.94 2.63 9.11
CA ILE A 186 -14.32 1.63 9.99
C ILE A 186 -12.86 1.30 9.64
N ASP A 187 -12.53 1.36 8.35
CA ASP A 187 -11.19 1.14 7.80
C ASP A 187 -10.18 2.22 8.19
N ASN A 188 -10.62 3.33 8.80
CA ASN A 188 -9.74 4.32 9.43
C ASN A 188 -8.80 3.69 10.48
N MET A 189 -9.26 2.63 11.16
CA MET A 189 -8.44 1.88 12.13
C MET A 189 -7.17 1.27 11.52
N MET A 190 -7.16 1.02 10.20
CA MET A 190 -6.01 0.48 9.49
C MET A 190 -5.02 1.56 9.04
N SER A 191 -5.46 2.82 9.02
CA SER A 191 -4.62 3.99 8.73
C SER A 191 -4.01 4.60 9.99
N GLU A 192 -4.59 4.31 11.16
CA GLU A 192 -4.05 4.68 12.46
C GLU A 192 -2.96 3.67 12.87
N THR A 193 -1.70 4.12 12.92
CA THR A 193 -0.69 3.37 13.67
C THR A 193 -0.71 3.88 15.10
N GLU A 194 -0.98 3.00 16.07
CA GLU A 194 -0.80 3.31 17.48
C GLU A 194 0.67 3.69 17.71
N THR A 195 0.97 4.98 17.59
CA THR A 195 2.16 5.53 18.25
C THR A 195 1.75 5.67 19.70
N ARG A 196 1.83 4.58 20.47
CA ARG A 196 1.68 4.61 21.92
C ARG A 196 2.61 5.71 22.44
N ASN A 197 2.01 6.81 22.91
CA ASN A 197 2.68 7.92 23.57
C ASN A 197 3.48 7.40 24.77
N LYS A 198 4.75 7.03 24.54
CA LYS A 198 5.74 6.80 25.61
C LYS A 198 6.50 8.07 25.99
N ALA A 199 6.16 9.23 25.43
CA ALA A 199 6.90 10.48 25.61
C ALA A 199 6.14 11.56 26.41
N LEU A 200 5.35 11.19 27.42
CA LEU A 200 4.73 12.17 28.34
C LEU A 200 5.13 11.98 29.82
N ASN A 201 6.20 11.23 30.13
CA ASN A 201 6.75 11.14 31.49
C ASN A 201 8.29 11.06 31.49
N SER A 202 8.96 12.07 30.93
CA SER A 202 10.38 12.33 31.18
C SER A 202 10.62 13.83 31.29
#